data_AF-A0A8T2TKB6-F1
#
_entry.id   AF-A0A8T2TKB6-F1
#
_cell.length_a   1.000
_cell.length_b   1.000
_cell.length_c   1.000
_cell.angle_alpha   90.00
_cell.angle_beta   90.00
_cell.angle_gamma   90.00
#
_symmetry.space_group_name_H-M   'P 1'
#
loop_
_entity.id
_entity.type
_entity.pdbx_description
1 polymer ?
#
loop_
_entity_poly.entity_id
_entity_poly.type
_entity_poly.pdbx_seq_one_letter_code
_entity_poly.pdbx_strand_id
1 'polypeptide(L)'
;MQGSSGDNSGRTITELWDGADKVLERISQTFMDSRRFSCFLVMDPSSHLSVNAALRYWGCAAQAGLQVKGAFYAEIFASDQQTQAQAEKFSPLLVSSLPSVPIDMGTDWSLAISNLSTSTKVLLQKDTCNDIPLPVEYNAKAKTVHFFLPGFEKSEIRLSQWRGGSALLIEVGDQRRVVQLPLSMRGKVSGAKFEGKTLVVTMKP
;
A
#
# COMPACT_ATOMS: atom_id res chain seq x y z
N MET A 1 53.82 -25.18 24.22
CA MET A 1 52.64 -25.78 23.57
C MET A 1 51.41 -25.06 24.09
N GLN A 2 50.80 -24.22 23.26
CA GLN A 2 49.51 -23.60 23.58
C GLN A 2 48.71 -23.64 22.29
N GLY A 3 47.76 -24.57 22.23
CA GLY A 3 46.85 -24.74 21.10
C GLY A 3 45.89 -23.56 21.08
N SER A 4 46.00 -22.73 20.05
CA SER A 4 44.92 -21.83 19.65
C SER A 4 43.86 -22.73 19.01
N SER A 5 42.86 -23.12 19.80
CA SER A 5 41.64 -23.73 19.29
C SER A 5 40.88 -22.65 18.52
N GLY A 6 41.00 -22.68 17.20
CA GLY A 6 40.24 -21.85 16.30
C GLY A 6 38.75 -22.06 16.55
N ASP A 7 38.05 -20.96 16.82
CA ASP A 7 36.61 -20.89 16.94
C ASP A 7 35.99 -21.18 15.56
N ASN A 8 35.79 -22.46 15.26
CA ASN A 8 35.15 -22.93 14.04
C ASN A 8 33.66 -23.15 14.31
N SER A 9 32.94 -22.09 14.68
CA SER A 9 31.47 -22.09 14.71
C SER A 9 30.94 -21.86 13.30
N GLY A 10 31.21 -22.81 12.41
CA GLY A 10 30.61 -22.84 11.07
C GLY A 10 29.11 -23.04 11.19
N ARG A 11 28.34 -21.94 11.09
CA ARG A 11 26.88 -22.01 11.02
C ARG A 11 26.47 -22.97 9.91
N THR A 12 25.50 -23.83 10.20
CA THR A 12 24.98 -24.75 9.18
C THR A 12 24.24 -23.95 8.10
N ILE A 13 24.18 -24.49 6.88
CA ILE A 13 23.45 -23.87 5.78
C ILE A 13 21.98 -23.64 6.16
N THR A 14 21.38 -24.55 6.93
CA THR A 14 20.01 -24.42 7.46
C THR A 14 19.86 -23.20 8.37
N GLU A 15 20.79 -22.98 9.30
CA GLU A 15 20.75 -21.80 10.18
C GLU A 15 20.92 -20.49 9.41
N LEU A 16 21.70 -20.49 8.33
CA LEU A 16 21.84 -19.34 7.44
C LEU A 16 20.52 -19.04 6.71
N TRP A 17 19.84 -20.07 6.19
CA TRP A 17 18.52 -19.91 5.56
C TRP A 17 17.44 -19.44 6.54
N ASP A 18 17.36 -20.05 7.72
CA ASP A 18 16.44 -19.62 8.78
C ASP A 18 16.70 -18.16 9.19
N GLY A 19 17.99 -17.76 9.24
CA GLY A 19 18.39 -16.39 9.50
C GLY A 19 17.89 -15.42 8.41
N ALA A 20 18.05 -15.79 7.14
CA ALA A 20 17.59 -15.00 6.00
C ALA A 20 16.05 -14.85 6.01
N ASP A 21 15.31 -15.94 6.23
CA ASP A 21 13.85 -15.92 6.27
C ASP A 21 13.31 -15.02 7.38
N LYS A 22 13.90 -15.07 8.58
CA LYS A 22 13.53 -14.17 9.70
C LYS A 22 13.77 -12.70 9.36
N VAL A 23 14.87 -12.39 8.66
CA VAL A 23 15.16 -11.02 8.23
C VAL A 23 14.15 -10.55 7.19
N LEU A 24 13.87 -11.38 6.18
CA LEU A 24 12.90 -11.06 5.13
C LEU A 24 11.48 -10.89 5.69
N GLU A 25 11.06 -11.77 6.60
CA GLU A 25 9.78 -11.67 7.26
C GLU A 25 9.66 -10.38 8.06
N ARG A 26 10.68 -10.03 8.85
CA ARG A 26 10.71 -8.77 9.61
C ARG A 26 10.65 -7.54 8.70
N ILE A 27 11.37 -7.55 7.58
CA ILE A 27 11.33 -6.47 6.59
C ILE A 27 9.91 -6.35 6.02
N SER A 28 9.33 -7.47 5.57
CA SER A 28 7.96 -7.51 5.04
C SER A 28 6.94 -6.98 6.04
N GLN A 29 7.01 -7.39 7.30
CA GLN A 29 6.12 -6.91 8.36
C GLN A 29 6.30 -5.41 8.64
N THR A 30 7.52 -4.88 8.47
CA THR A 30 7.78 -3.44 8.63
C THR A 30 7.15 -2.62 7.51
N PHE A 31 7.23 -3.08 6.26
CA PHE A 31 6.61 -2.43 5.11
C PHE A 31 5.07 -2.45 5.17
N MET A 32 4.49 -3.53 5.69
CA MET A 32 3.03 -3.67 5.85
C MET A 32 2.48 -2.89 7.05
N ASP A 33 3.34 -2.43 7.97
CA ASP A 33 2.93 -1.66 9.15
C ASP A 33 2.92 -0.16 8.82
N SER A 34 1.71 0.40 8.65
CA SER A 34 1.52 1.80 8.27
C SER A 34 2.01 2.83 9.29
N ARG A 35 2.37 2.39 10.52
CA ARG A 35 3.00 3.23 11.54
C ARG A 35 4.52 3.32 11.38
N ARG A 36 5.12 2.35 10.69
CA ARG A 36 6.57 2.25 10.45
C ARG A 36 6.95 2.64 9.04
N PHE A 37 6.08 2.37 8.07
CA PHE A 37 6.30 2.69 6.67
C PHE A 37 5.02 3.20 6.02
N SER A 38 5.12 4.31 5.30
CA SER A 38 4.02 4.87 4.51
C SER A 38 4.56 5.44 3.21
N CYS A 39 3.68 5.53 2.22
CA CYS A 39 3.99 6.14 0.94
C CYS A 39 2.92 7.16 0.57
N PHE A 40 3.31 8.11 -0.28
CA PHE A 40 2.44 9.15 -0.81
C PHE A 40 2.54 9.13 -2.32
N LEU A 41 1.44 9.46 -2.98
CA LEU A 41 1.43 9.66 -4.43
C LEU A 41 1.80 11.12 -4.73
N VAL A 42 2.43 11.34 -5.87
CA VAL A 42 2.65 12.68 -6.41
C VAL A 42 2.17 12.66 -7.85
N MET A 43 1.36 13.63 -8.24
CA MET A 43 0.79 13.69 -9.58
C MET A 43 0.62 15.12 -10.09
N ASP A 44 0.57 15.25 -11.40
CA ASP A 44 0.09 16.43 -12.10
C ASP A 44 -1.42 16.26 -12.39
N PRO A 45 -2.31 17.02 -11.73
CA PRO A 45 -3.75 16.92 -11.89
C PRO A 45 -4.25 17.48 -13.23
N SER A 46 -3.45 18.30 -13.93
CA SER A 46 -3.79 18.82 -15.25
C SER A 46 -3.68 17.74 -16.34
N SER A 47 -2.89 16.69 -16.09
CA SER A 47 -2.68 15.58 -17.00
C SER A 47 -3.48 14.34 -16.59
N HIS A 48 -4.46 13.96 -17.42
CA HIS A 48 -5.21 12.71 -17.22
C HIS A 48 -4.31 11.47 -17.16
N LEU A 49 -3.21 11.47 -17.92
CA LEU A 49 -2.24 10.38 -17.89
C LEU A 49 -1.55 10.29 -16.52
N SER A 50 -1.13 11.43 -15.95
CA SER A 50 -0.49 11.45 -14.63
C SER A 50 -1.47 11.02 -13.53
N VAL A 51 -2.73 11.45 -13.61
CA VAL A 51 -3.77 11.04 -12.65
C VAL A 51 -4.03 9.54 -12.74
N ASN A 52 -4.19 9.00 -13.95
CA ASN A 52 -4.43 7.57 -14.15
C ASN A 52 -3.22 6.74 -13.71
N ALA A 53 -2.00 7.21 -13.96
CA ALA A 53 -0.79 6.56 -13.48
C ALA A 53 -0.73 6.53 -11.95
N ALA A 54 -1.07 7.64 -11.28
CA ALA A 54 -1.12 7.70 -9.82
C ALA A 54 -2.18 6.76 -9.23
N LEU A 55 -3.38 6.68 -9.83
CA LEU A 55 -4.40 5.69 -9.46
C LEU A 55 -3.87 4.26 -9.61
N ARG A 56 -3.17 4.00 -10.72
CA ARG A 56 -2.60 2.67 -10.98
C ARG A 56 -1.51 2.31 -9.98
N TYR A 57 -0.65 3.25 -9.61
CA TYR A 57 0.37 3.07 -8.58
C TYR A 57 -0.23 2.86 -7.19
N TRP A 58 -1.34 3.53 -6.87
CA TRP A 58 -2.07 3.27 -5.64
C TRP A 58 -2.53 1.81 -5.56
N GLY A 59 -3.12 1.30 -6.64
CA GLY A 59 -3.52 -0.11 -6.75
C GLY A 59 -2.34 -1.05 -6.57
N CYS A 60 -1.22 -0.79 -7.27
CA CYS A 60 0.01 -1.59 -7.13
C CYS A 60 0.56 -1.57 -5.70
N ALA A 61 0.57 -0.41 -5.03
CA ALA A 61 1.01 -0.31 -3.64
C ALA A 61 0.11 -1.13 -2.70
N ALA A 62 -1.20 -1.02 -2.85
CA ALA A 62 -2.16 -1.82 -2.08
C ALA A 62 -1.97 -3.32 -2.36
N GLN A 63 -1.80 -3.71 -3.62
CA GLN A 63 -1.55 -5.09 -3.99
C GLN A 63 -0.23 -5.62 -3.39
N ALA A 64 0.80 -4.80 -3.25
CA ALA A 64 2.03 -5.15 -2.53
C ALA A 64 1.86 -5.19 -0.99
N GLY A 65 0.72 -4.77 -0.45
CA GLY A 65 0.44 -4.73 0.99
C GLY A 65 0.80 -3.41 1.67
N LEU A 66 1.14 -2.39 0.90
CA LEU A 66 1.48 -1.05 1.40
C LEU A 66 0.22 -0.19 1.51
N GLN A 67 0.19 0.67 2.54
CA GLN A 67 -0.83 1.70 2.66
C GLN A 67 -0.29 3.02 2.13
N VAL A 68 -0.93 3.54 1.08
CA VAL A 68 -0.74 4.93 0.63
C VAL A 68 -1.50 5.83 1.60
N LYS A 69 -0.85 6.83 2.20
CA LYS A 69 -1.46 7.74 3.19
C LYS A 69 -2.16 8.94 2.57
N GLY A 70 -1.77 9.32 1.37
CA GLY A 70 -2.45 10.36 0.59
C GLY A 70 -1.71 10.69 -0.69
N ALA A 71 -2.12 11.78 -1.31
CA ALA A 71 -1.55 12.24 -2.56
C ALA A 71 -1.23 13.73 -2.52
N PHE A 72 -0.23 14.10 -3.31
CA PHE A 72 0.22 15.47 -3.48
C PHE A 72 0.16 15.90 -4.94
N TYR A 73 -0.05 17.19 -5.15
CA TYR A 73 0.09 17.87 -6.42
C TYR A 73 0.72 19.25 -6.23
N ALA A 74 1.23 19.88 -7.30
CA ALA A 74 1.82 21.21 -7.20
C ALA A 74 0.76 22.30 -6.98
N GLU A 75 1.02 23.25 -6.08
CA GLU A 75 0.09 24.33 -5.69
C GLU A 75 -0.40 25.20 -6.85
N ILE A 76 0.38 25.29 -7.93
CA ILE A 76 -0.03 25.99 -9.17
C ILE A 76 -1.37 25.49 -9.74
N PHE A 77 -1.79 24.28 -9.37
CA PHE A 77 -3.06 23.67 -9.80
C PHE A 77 -4.17 23.76 -8.73
N ALA A 78 -3.92 24.33 -7.55
CA ALA A 78 -4.87 24.30 -6.43
C ALA A 78 -6.20 25.04 -6.68
N SER A 79 -6.19 26.05 -7.56
CA SER A 79 -7.37 26.85 -7.89
C SER A 79 -8.18 26.31 -9.08
N ASP A 80 -7.75 25.21 -9.69
CA ASP A 80 -8.38 24.64 -10.87
C ASP A 80 -9.54 23.70 -10.49
N GLN A 81 -10.75 23.97 -11.01
CA GLN A 81 -11.92 23.12 -10.78
C GLN A 81 -11.71 21.69 -11.32
N GLN A 82 -10.95 21.54 -12.40
CA GLN A 82 -10.61 20.22 -12.92
C GLN A 82 -9.73 19.45 -11.92
N THR A 83 -8.82 20.12 -11.24
CA THR A 83 -7.98 19.53 -10.19
C THR A 83 -8.81 18.99 -9.02
N GLN A 84 -9.84 19.72 -8.60
CA GLN A 84 -10.76 19.24 -7.54
C GLN A 84 -11.53 17.99 -7.99
N ALA A 85 -12.07 17.98 -9.22
CA ALA A 85 -12.76 16.81 -9.77
C ALA A 85 -11.83 15.60 -9.94
N GLN A 86 -10.56 15.80 -10.31
CA GLN A 86 -9.59 14.70 -10.36
C GLN A 86 -9.24 14.18 -8.95
N ALA A 87 -9.16 15.07 -7.94
CA ALA A 87 -8.87 14.68 -6.56
C ALA A 87 -9.96 13.78 -5.96
N GLU A 88 -11.23 13.98 -6.32
CA GLU A 88 -12.34 13.11 -5.89
C GLU A 88 -12.15 11.64 -6.28
N LYS A 89 -11.46 11.37 -7.40
CA LYS A 89 -11.13 9.99 -7.82
C LYS A 89 -10.25 9.26 -6.80
N PHE A 90 -9.54 9.99 -5.94
CA PHE A 90 -8.68 9.42 -4.90
C PHE A 90 -9.41 9.16 -3.59
N SER A 91 -10.68 9.57 -3.44
CA SER A 91 -11.47 9.29 -2.24
C SER A 91 -11.41 7.80 -1.86
N PRO A 92 -11.14 7.44 -0.59
CA PRO A 92 -11.10 8.30 0.60
C PRO A 92 -9.72 8.92 0.93
N LEU A 93 -8.71 8.80 0.06
CA LEU A 93 -7.40 9.43 0.31
C LEU A 93 -7.53 10.95 0.36
N LEU A 94 -6.85 11.55 1.33
CA LEU A 94 -6.63 12.98 1.37
C LEU A 94 -5.63 13.37 0.27
N VAL A 95 -6.04 14.33 -0.56
CA VAL A 95 -5.22 14.92 -1.62
C VAL A 95 -4.94 16.38 -1.24
N SER A 96 -3.68 16.81 -1.28
CA SER A 96 -3.30 18.16 -0.89
C SER A 96 -2.23 18.76 -1.81
N SER A 97 -2.12 20.09 -1.83
CA SER A 97 -1.10 20.77 -2.62
C SER A 97 0.25 20.82 -1.88
N LEU A 98 1.33 20.85 -2.64
CA LEU A 98 2.68 21.20 -2.18
C LEU A 98 3.11 22.53 -2.82
N PRO A 99 3.72 23.45 -2.04
CA PRO A 99 4.20 24.71 -2.57
C PRO A 99 5.29 24.45 -3.62
N SER A 100 5.31 25.29 -4.65
CA SER A 100 6.40 25.26 -5.63
C SER A 100 7.64 25.88 -5.01
N VAL A 101 8.74 25.13 -4.99
CA VAL A 101 10.00 25.58 -4.40
C VAL A 101 11.03 25.73 -5.53
N PRO A 102 11.57 26.94 -5.77
CA PRO A 102 12.63 27.12 -6.76
C PRO A 102 13.87 26.33 -6.33
N ILE A 103 14.50 25.65 -7.30
CA ILE A 103 15.66 24.75 -7.10
C ILE A 103 16.99 25.56 -7.15
N ASP A 104 16.93 26.89 -7.08
CA ASP A 104 18.11 27.74 -7.13
C ASP A 104 18.90 27.72 -5.82
N MET A 105 20.16 28.19 -5.89
CA MET A 105 21.05 28.32 -4.73
C MET A 105 20.54 29.43 -3.80
N GLY A 106 19.58 29.10 -2.94
CA GLY A 106 18.96 30.05 -2.02
C GLY A 106 17.64 29.59 -1.42
N THR A 107 17.18 28.37 -1.72
CA THR A 107 15.92 27.83 -1.23
C THR A 107 15.80 27.89 0.30
N ASP A 108 14.90 28.75 0.80
CA ASP A 108 14.51 28.76 2.20
C ASP A 108 13.49 27.64 2.47
N TRP A 109 14.00 26.47 2.85
CA TRP A 109 13.18 25.32 3.24
C TRP A 109 12.30 25.60 4.46
N SER A 110 12.71 26.51 5.34
CA SER A 110 11.92 26.86 6.52
C SER A 110 10.65 27.59 6.11
N LEU A 111 10.78 28.53 5.16
CA LEU A 111 9.66 29.23 4.55
C LEU A 111 8.74 28.27 3.77
N ALA A 112 9.32 27.35 3.00
CA ALA A 112 8.53 26.35 2.27
C ALA A 112 7.71 25.45 3.22
N ILE A 113 8.31 25.02 4.33
CA ILE A 113 7.63 24.20 5.36
C ILE A 113 6.55 25.03 6.10
N SER A 114 6.82 26.31 6.41
CA SER A 114 5.82 27.15 7.07
C SER A 114 4.59 27.41 6.19
N ASN A 115 4.80 27.52 4.87
CA ASN A 115 3.78 27.79 3.86
C ASN A 115 2.94 26.57 3.46
N LEU A 116 3.24 25.38 3.98
CA LEU A 116 2.41 24.20 3.74
C LEU A 116 0.96 24.45 4.19
N SER A 117 0.00 24.03 3.36
CA SER A 117 -1.42 24.12 3.68
C SER A 117 -1.76 23.31 4.94
N THR A 118 -2.85 23.65 5.62
CA THR A 118 -3.34 22.89 6.78
C THR A 118 -3.55 21.42 6.44
N SER A 119 -4.16 21.13 5.29
CA SER A 119 -4.39 19.76 4.81
C SER A 119 -3.08 19.00 4.57
N THR A 120 -2.06 19.66 4.03
CA THR A 120 -0.73 19.09 3.81
C THR A 120 -0.03 18.78 5.14
N LYS A 121 -0.12 19.70 6.11
CA LYS A 121 0.42 19.49 7.47
C LYS A 121 -0.26 18.31 8.15
N VAL A 122 -1.59 18.21 8.06
CA VAL A 122 -2.36 17.05 8.54
C VAL A 122 -1.90 15.78 7.86
N LEU A 123 -1.74 15.78 6.54
CA LEU A 123 -1.33 14.59 5.80
C LEU A 123 0.09 14.08 6.16
N LEU A 124 0.98 14.99 6.52
CA LEU A 124 2.36 14.68 6.93
C LEU A 124 2.49 14.32 8.42
N GLN A 125 1.45 14.53 9.24
CA GLN A 125 1.46 14.13 10.63
C GLN A 125 1.41 12.60 10.78
N LYS A 126 2.07 12.10 11.83
CA LYS A 126 2.27 10.66 12.05
C LYS A 126 0.98 9.87 12.32
N ASP A 127 -0.04 10.53 12.89
CA ASP A 127 -1.23 9.87 13.43
C ASP A 127 -2.49 10.08 12.57
N THR A 128 -2.34 10.68 11.39
CA THR A 128 -3.49 10.93 10.52
C THR A 128 -3.81 9.70 9.67
N CYS A 129 -5.12 9.49 9.51
CA CYS A 129 -5.77 8.41 8.75
C CYS A 129 -5.84 7.03 9.41
N ASN A 130 -6.85 6.89 10.29
CA ASN A 130 -7.49 5.62 10.61
C ASN A 130 -8.53 5.19 9.55
N ASP A 131 -8.95 6.10 8.66
CA ASP A 131 -10.07 5.87 7.74
C ASP A 131 -9.64 5.38 6.34
N ILE A 132 -8.34 5.20 6.10
CA ILE A 132 -7.86 4.64 4.83
C ILE A 132 -8.06 3.13 4.87
N PRO A 133 -8.76 2.54 3.88
CA PRO A 133 -8.96 1.10 3.80
C PRO A 133 -7.63 0.34 3.87
N LEU A 134 -7.62 -0.74 4.64
CA LEU A 134 -6.48 -1.66 4.66
C LEU A 134 -6.40 -2.37 3.30
N PRO A 135 -5.19 -2.67 2.79
CA PRO A 135 -5.04 -3.44 1.56
C PRO A 135 -5.77 -4.79 1.59
N VAL A 136 -5.82 -5.43 2.76
CA VAL A 136 -6.58 -6.64 3.02
C VAL A 136 -7.25 -6.53 4.39
N GLU A 137 -8.55 -6.76 4.44
CA GLU A 137 -9.33 -6.83 5.67
C GLU A 137 -10.07 -8.17 5.76
N TYR A 138 -10.10 -8.75 6.95
CA TYR A 138 -10.76 -10.03 7.21
C TYR A 138 -11.97 -9.84 8.11
N ASN A 139 -13.14 -10.27 7.66
CA ASN A 139 -14.34 -10.32 8.47
C ASN A 139 -14.70 -11.77 8.79
N ALA A 140 -14.28 -12.24 9.96
CA ALA A 140 -14.51 -13.62 10.40
C ALA A 140 -16.00 -13.94 10.63
N LYS A 141 -16.82 -12.95 10.99
CA LYS A 141 -18.27 -13.12 11.23
C LYS A 141 -19.02 -13.31 9.92
N ALA A 142 -18.75 -12.46 8.94
CA ALA A 142 -19.35 -12.52 7.60
C ALA A 142 -18.67 -13.54 6.68
N LYS A 143 -17.53 -14.12 7.10
CA LYS A 143 -16.66 -14.98 6.28
C LYS A 143 -16.24 -14.30 4.96
N THR A 144 -15.98 -12.99 5.00
CA THR A 144 -15.55 -12.23 3.84
C THR A 144 -14.11 -11.74 3.98
N VAL A 145 -13.38 -11.72 2.87
CA VAL A 145 -12.05 -11.12 2.75
C VAL A 145 -12.18 -9.97 1.75
N HIS A 146 -11.79 -8.78 2.17
CA HIS A 146 -11.90 -7.57 1.37
C HIS A 146 -10.51 -7.19 0.88
N PHE A 147 -10.32 -7.10 -0.42
CA PHE A 147 -9.08 -6.63 -1.04
C PHE A 147 -9.32 -5.23 -1.59
N PHE A 148 -8.62 -4.25 -1.05
CA PHE A 148 -8.70 -2.89 -1.55
C PHE A 148 -7.77 -2.73 -2.75
N LEU A 149 -8.35 -2.57 -3.95
CA LEU A 149 -7.67 -2.57 -5.24
C LEU A 149 -8.06 -1.31 -6.04
N PRO A 150 -7.71 -0.11 -5.55
CA PRO A 150 -8.01 1.13 -6.25
C PRO A 150 -7.27 1.22 -7.59
N GLY A 151 -7.85 1.92 -8.57
CA GLY A 151 -7.20 2.15 -9.87
C GLY A 151 -7.15 0.93 -10.79
N PHE A 152 -7.89 -0.13 -10.46
CA PHE A 152 -8.05 -1.31 -11.29
C PHE A 152 -9.51 -1.52 -11.71
N GLU A 153 -9.69 -2.04 -12.91
CA GLU A 153 -10.98 -2.52 -13.38
C GLU A 153 -11.20 -3.99 -13.01
N LYS A 154 -12.47 -4.39 -12.91
CA LYS A 154 -12.84 -5.79 -12.62
C LYS A 154 -12.24 -6.79 -13.60
N SER A 155 -12.11 -6.40 -14.87
CA SER A 155 -11.54 -7.22 -15.96
C SER A 155 -10.06 -7.55 -15.76
N GLU A 156 -9.33 -6.73 -15.02
CA GLU A 156 -7.90 -6.90 -14.75
C GLU A 156 -7.63 -7.83 -13.56
N ILE A 157 -8.63 -8.11 -12.74
CA ILE A 157 -8.47 -8.83 -11.47
C ILE A 157 -8.70 -10.32 -11.69
N ARG A 158 -7.68 -11.12 -11.38
CA ARG A 158 -7.78 -12.58 -11.34
C ARG A 158 -7.68 -13.06 -9.90
N LEU A 159 -8.69 -13.79 -9.46
CA LEU A 159 -8.74 -14.44 -8.16
C LEU A 159 -8.68 -15.95 -8.37
N SER A 160 -7.76 -16.60 -7.67
CA SER A 160 -7.68 -18.05 -7.60
C SER A 160 -7.47 -18.54 -6.18
N GLN A 161 -7.94 -19.75 -5.91
CA GLN A 161 -7.78 -20.39 -4.61
C GLN A 161 -6.44 -21.13 -4.58
N TRP A 162 -5.65 -20.91 -3.53
CA TRP A 162 -4.30 -21.44 -3.41
C TRP A 162 -4.16 -22.43 -2.25
N ARG A 163 -3.23 -23.38 -2.36
CA ARG A 163 -2.91 -24.39 -1.33
C ARG A 163 -4.15 -25.03 -0.68
N GLY A 164 -5.08 -25.53 -1.51
CA GLY A 164 -6.27 -26.24 -1.05
C GLY A 164 -7.27 -25.39 -0.25
N GLY A 165 -7.24 -24.05 -0.38
CA GLY A 165 -8.16 -23.16 0.32
C GLY A 165 -7.66 -22.59 1.64
N SER A 166 -6.37 -22.74 1.91
CA SER A 166 -5.70 -22.06 3.02
C SER A 166 -5.27 -20.63 2.65
N ALA A 167 -5.23 -20.29 1.36
CA ALA A 167 -4.84 -18.97 0.89
C ALA A 167 -5.60 -18.58 -0.39
N LEU A 168 -5.61 -17.28 -0.67
CA LEU A 168 -6.10 -16.69 -1.92
C LEU A 168 -4.92 -16.13 -2.69
N LEU A 169 -4.90 -16.35 -4.00
CA LEU A 169 -3.94 -15.74 -4.92
C LEU A 169 -4.69 -14.69 -5.75
N ILE A 170 -4.27 -13.44 -5.61
CA ILE A 170 -4.73 -12.32 -6.42
C ILE A 170 -3.64 -11.99 -7.43
N GLU A 171 -4.02 -11.94 -8.71
CA GLU A 171 -3.19 -11.37 -9.77
C GLU A 171 -3.88 -10.14 -10.31
N VAL A 172 -3.21 -9.00 -10.18
CA VAL A 172 -3.68 -7.74 -10.74
C VAL A 172 -2.48 -6.81 -10.88
N GLY A 173 -2.46 -6.03 -11.94
CA GLY A 173 -1.43 -5.03 -12.15
C GLY A 173 -0.01 -5.54 -12.35
N ASP A 174 0.12 -6.70 -12.99
CA ASP A 174 1.39 -7.43 -13.17
C ASP A 174 2.03 -7.87 -11.84
N GLN A 175 1.23 -7.93 -10.78
CA GLN A 175 1.65 -8.38 -9.46
C GLN A 175 0.82 -9.57 -9.01
N ARG A 176 1.49 -10.50 -8.32
CA ARG A 176 0.89 -11.68 -7.71
C ARG A 176 1.05 -11.61 -6.20
N ARG A 177 -0.05 -11.72 -5.47
CA ARG A 177 0.00 -11.80 -4.01
C ARG A 177 -0.78 -12.98 -3.49
N VAL A 178 -0.09 -13.77 -2.67
CA VAL A 178 -0.70 -14.83 -1.87
C VAL A 178 -1.09 -14.25 -0.53
N VAL A 179 -2.37 -14.35 -0.19
CA VAL A 179 -2.93 -13.89 1.08
C VAL A 179 -3.40 -15.10 1.87
N GLN A 180 -2.75 -15.33 3.01
CA GLN A 180 -3.05 -16.45 3.89
C GLN A 180 -4.36 -16.20 4.64
N LEU A 181 -5.25 -17.18 4.62
CA LEU A 181 -6.51 -17.10 5.35
C LEU A 181 -6.31 -17.52 6.81
N PRO A 182 -6.90 -16.78 7.77
CA PRO A 182 -7.02 -17.23 9.15
C PRO A 182 -7.66 -18.62 9.21
N LEU A 183 -7.25 -19.44 10.19
CA LEU A 183 -7.75 -20.82 10.35
C LEU A 183 -9.28 -20.91 10.30
N SER A 184 -9.96 -19.95 10.93
CA SER A 184 -11.42 -19.88 10.98
C SER A 184 -12.09 -19.61 9.63
N MET A 185 -11.36 -19.15 8.61
CA MET A 185 -11.91 -18.77 7.30
C MET A 185 -11.39 -19.62 6.15
N ARG A 186 -10.55 -20.63 6.43
CA ARG A 186 -10.05 -21.55 5.42
C ARG A 186 -11.21 -22.38 4.87
N GLY A 187 -11.21 -22.59 3.56
CA GLY A 187 -12.30 -23.28 2.89
C GLY A 187 -12.41 -22.89 1.42
N LYS A 188 -13.49 -23.33 0.77
CA LYS A 188 -13.79 -22.99 -0.63
C LYS A 188 -14.34 -21.58 -0.73
N VAL A 189 -13.97 -20.88 -1.80
CA VAL A 189 -14.61 -19.60 -2.16
C VAL A 189 -16.04 -19.89 -2.60
N SER A 190 -17.01 -19.16 -2.06
CA SER A 190 -18.43 -19.24 -2.47
C SER A 190 -18.73 -18.28 -3.62
N GLY A 191 -18.08 -17.12 -3.63
CA GLY A 191 -18.20 -16.12 -4.67
C GLY A 191 -17.28 -14.94 -4.43
N ALA A 192 -17.18 -14.06 -5.41
CA ALA A 192 -16.47 -12.79 -5.28
C ALA A 192 -17.21 -11.70 -6.06
N LYS A 193 -17.22 -10.47 -5.51
CA LYS A 193 -17.84 -9.31 -6.14
C LYS A 193 -16.89 -8.12 -6.02
N PHE A 194 -16.76 -7.37 -7.11
CA PHE A 194 -16.01 -6.11 -7.11
C PHE A 194 -17.00 -4.96 -6.96
N GLU A 195 -16.87 -4.19 -5.88
CA GLU A 195 -17.74 -3.07 -5.54
C GLU A 195 -16.90 -1.83 -5.24
N GLY A 196 -17.09 -0.77 -6.02
CA GLY A 196 -16.27 0.43 -5.94
C GLY A 196 -14.81 0.13 -6.25
N LYS A 197 -13.98 0.10 -5.20
CA LYS A 197 -12.53 -0.16 -5.25
C LYS A 197 -12.13 -1.44 -4.51
N THR A 198 -13.11 -2.24 -4.10
CA THR A 198 -12.88 -3.39 -3.21
C THR A 198 -13.37 -4.67 -3.86
N LEU A 199 -12.52 -5.69 -3.91
CA LEU A 199 -12.93 -7.06 -4.19
C LEU A 199 -13.34 -7.73 -2.88
N VAL A 200 -14.62 -8.01 -2.74
CA VAL A 200 -15.18 -8.76 -1.63
C VAL A 200 -15.25 -10.23 -2.01
N VAL A 201 -14.48 -11.07 -1.34
CA VAL A 201 -14.46 -12.52 -1.52
C VAL A 201 -15.19 -13.18 -0.37
N THR A 202 -16.22 -13.95 -0.68
CA THR A 202 -17.00 -14.67 0.32
C THR A 202 -16.51 -16.12 0.38
N MET A 203 -16.20 -16.58 1.60
CA MET A 203 -15.79 -17.95 1.86
C MET A 203 -17.03 -18.80 2.19
N LYS A 204 -17.00 -20.09 1.85
CA LYS A 204 -18.02 -21.04 2.29
C LYS A 204 -17.91 -21.25 3.81
N PRO A 205 -19.04 -21.45 4.50
CA PRO A 205 -19.07 -21.88 5.89
C PRO A 205 -18.27 -23.16 6.12
#